data_AF-A0A2D6SN84-F1
#
_entry.id   AF-A0A2D6SN84-F1
#
_cell.length_a   1.000
_cell.length_b   1.000
_cell.length_c   1.000
_cell.angle_alpha   90.00
_cell.angle_beta   90.00
_cell.angle_gamma   90.00
#
_symmetry.space_group_name_H-M   'P 1'
#
loop_
_entity.id
_entity.type
_entity.pdbx_description
1 polymer ?
#
loop_
_entity_poly.entity_id
_entity_poly.type
_entity_poly.pdbx_seq_one_letter_code
_entity_poly.pdbx_strand_id
1 'polypeptide(L)'
;MSLKGGIIETGVDKLVKIVKQRGKIALADAAIELGVGTSVIQEWVEFLEEEGIISVEYKLTKPYLVERKLTKKEVESKAKEFASKKDVFVRKAEVSLSFLEKQAKDLKKVKEEFDKLKNDLGMELDTVRNDLKELERYQQLKQDLQRQVEDQKSEMKTKIEEFSRQILREQKKYQDLVTNIKREREVLSKEKVEAVSIEKSEEILNQKLMDLKNMIGTIEKRISNEDISIKNSESHIKRLNQVIYEVKKQAEDEKSAIDPLVEKNKEQEKKIVELQNNIIKKIAKKHKDASDLNKMTKKVNDFFQKKLGVVNLVDKVNKDRDELEKNLIALIKRAKSFQLSAKSRDVGKEMVELEKKFNEVNKKKDIFEVELKKLASFFKR
;
A
#
# COMPACT_ATOMS: atom_id res chain seq x y z
N MET A 1 -39.47 56.95 41.99
CA MET A 1 -38.46 56.72 40.95
C MET A 1 -39.17 56.20 39.71
N SER A 2 -38.90 56.81 38.56
CA SER A 2 -39.59 56.60 37.29
C SER A 2 -39.33 55.20 36.71
N LEU A 3 -40.37 54.47 36.33
CA LEU A 3 -40.28 53.27 35.50
C LEU A 3 -39.81 53.70 34.09
N LYS A 4 -38.51 53.63 33.83
CA LYS A 4 -38.01 53.62 32.45
C LYS A 4 -38.36 52.25 31.87
N GLY A 5 -39.23 52.23 30.87
CA GLY A 5 -39.67 51.02 30.17
C GLY A 5 -38.48 50.20 29.68
N GLY A 6 -38.19 49.10 30.36
CA GLY A 6 -37.24 48.10 29.90
C GLY A 6 -37.91 47.29 28.80
N ILE A 7 -37.62 47.62 27.54
CA ILE A 7 -37.88 46.72 26.42
C ILE A 7 -37.06 45.47 26.72
N ILE A 8 -37.73 44.33 26.86
CA ILE A 8 -37.10 43.04 27.13
C ILE A 8 -36.21 42.73 25.92
N GLU A 9 -34.89 42.80 26.09
CA GLU A 9 -33.92 42.51 25.03
C GLU A 9 -33.87 40.99 24.79
N THR A 10 -34.34 40.56 23.62
CA THR A 10 -34.39 39.15 23.24
C THR A 10 -33.09 38.70 22.58
N GLY A 11 -32.90 37.38 22.44
CA GLY A 11 -31.73 36.84 21.72
C GLY A 11 -31.63 37.31 20.26
N VAL A 12 -32.77 37.56 19.64
CA VAL A 12 -32.89 38.11 18.27
C VAL A 12 -32.35 39.54 18.21
N ASP A 13 -32.65 40.38 19.21
CA ASP A 13 -32.15 41.76 19.27
C ASP A 13 -30.62 41.80 19.37
N LYS A 14 -30.03 40.87 20.13
CA LYS A 14 -28.57 40.74 20.28
C LYS A 14 -27.92 40.29 18.96
N LEU A 15 -28.53 39.37 18.23
CA LEU A 15 -28.05 38.94 16.92
C LEU A 15 -28.01 40.09 15.92
N VAL A 16 -29.09 40.88 15.82
CA VAL A 16 -29.15 42.06 14.94
C VAL A 16 -28.05 43.07 15.31
N LYS A 17 -27.81 43.28 16.60
CA LYS A 17 -26.78 44.20 17.09
C LYS A 17 -25.37 43.77 16.69
N ILE A 18 -25.05 42.48 16.79
CA ILE A 18 -23.75 41.92 16.40
C ILE A 18 -23.52 42.07 14.89
N VAL A 19 -24.53 41.74 14.09
CA VAL A 19 -24.46 41.86 12.62
C VAL A 19 -24.27 43.31 12.19
N LYS A 20 -24.96 44.26 12.83
CA LYS A 20 -24.78 45.70 12.59
C LYS A 20 -23.39 46.23 12.99
N GLN A 21 -22.83 45.75 14.09
CA GLN A 21 -21.52 46.19 14.57
C GLN A 21 -20.37 45.66 13.71
N ARG A 22 -20.45 44.41 13.28
CA ARG A 22 -19.39 43.76 12.49
C ARG A 22 -19.57 43.92 10.98
N GLY A 23 -20.77 44.32 10.53
CA GLY A 23 -21.16 44.43 9.12
C GLY A 23 -21.35 43.08 8.42
N LYS A 24 -20.47 42.11 8.70
CA LYS A 24 -20.53 40.74 8.19
C LYS A 24 -19.98 39.77 9.22
N ILE A 25 -20.74 38.71 9.53
CA ILE A 25 -20.33 37.66 10.49
C ILE A 25 -20.75 36.29 9.96
N ALA A 26 -19.92 35.25 10.14
CA ALA A 26 -20.32 33.90 9.77
C ALA A 26 -21.40 33.38 10.74
N LEU A 27 -22.35 32.59 10.26
CA LEU A 27 -23.43 32.05 11.09
C LEU A 27 -22.91 31.25 12.30
N ALA A 28 -21.83 30.49 12.10
CA ALA A 28 -21.17 29.73 13.16
C ALA A 28 -20.53 30.65 14.22
N ASP A 29 -19.92 31.76 13.81
CA ASP A 29 -19.28 32.71 14.73
C ASP A 29 -20.34 33.46 15.55
N ALA A 30 -21.48 33.81 14.93
CA ALA A 30 -22.61 34.41 15.62
C ALA A 30 -23.22 33.48 16.67
N ALA A 31 -23.31 32.18 16.39
CA ALA A 31 -23.77 31.17 17.33
C ALA A 31 -22.85 31.04 18.54
N ILE A 32 -21.52 31.05 18.32
CA ILE A 32 -20.52 31.03 19.39
C ILE A 32 -20.62 32.30 20.25
N GLU A 33 -20.72 33.47 19.63
CA GLU A 33 -20.76 34.76 20.34
C GLU A 33 -22.04 34.95 21.17
N LEU A 34 -23.16 34.39 20.72
CA LEU A 34 -24.43 34.44 21.43
C LEU A 34 -24.66 33.27 22.39
N GLY A 35 -23.77 32.28 22.39
CA GLY A 35 -23.86 31.09 23.25
C GLY A 35 -25.09 30.22 22.97
N VAL A 36 -25.59 30.22 21.74
CA VAL A 36 -26.78 29.47 21.31
C VAL A 36 -26.45 28.55 20.13
N GLY A 37 -27.21 27.48 19.97
CA GLY A 37 -26.99 26.51 18.89
C GLY A 37 -27.14 27.14 17.50
N THR A 38 -26.37 26.64 16.52
CA THR A 38 -26.44 27.13 15.13
C THR A 38 -27.82 26.96 14.50
N SER A 39 -28.60 25.95 14.92
CA SER A 39 -30.00 25.77 14.49
C SER A 39 -30.90 26.90 14.97
N VAL A 40 -30.72 27.35 16.21
CA VAL A 40 -31.52 28.44 16.79
C VAL A 40 -31.17 29.78 16.13
N ILE A 41 -29.89 30.03 15.86
CA ILE A 41 -29.47 31.18 15.06
C ILE A 41 -30.03 31.10 13.65
N GLN A 42 -30.06 29.92 13.04
CA GLN A 42 -30.60 29.74 11.70
C GLN A 42 -32.10 30.09 11.65
N GLU A 43 -32.91 29.63 12.61
CA GLU A 43 -34.33 30.01 12.71
C GLU A 43 -34.50 31.54 12.88
N TRP A 44 -33.66 32.18 13.69
CA TRP A 44 -33.69 33.64 13.85
C TRP A 44 -33.27 34.36 12.56
N VAL A 45 -32.28 33.83 11.84
CA VAL A 45 -31.80 34.39 10.58
C VAL A 45 -32.84 34.25 9.49
N GLU A 46 -33.50 33.09 9.36
CA GLU A 46 -34.60 32.87 8.41
C GLU A 46 -35.72 33.88 8.66
N PHE A 47 -36.14 34.04 9.92
CA PHE A 47 -37.14 35.06 10.29
C PHE A 47 -36.69 36.50 9.97
N LEU A 48 -35.43 36.85 10.27
CA LEU A 48 -34.89 38.19 10.03
C LEU A 48 -34.64 38.47 8.53
N GLU A 49 -34.44 37.43 7.72
CA GLU A 49 -34.29 37.50 6.27
C GLU A 49 -35.64 37.68 5.59
N GLU A 50 -36.68 36.97 6.03
CA GLU A 50 -38.07 37.20 5.62
C GLU A 50 -38.51 38.63 5.95
N GLU A 51 -38.11 39.13 7.12
CA GLU A 51 -38.36 40.52 7.49
C GLU A 51 -37.45 41.54 6.79
N GLY A 52 -36.45 41.07 6.02
CA GLY A 52 -35.55 41.89 5.22
C GLY A 52 -34.59 42.74 6.05
N ILE A 53 -34.33 42.35 7.30
CA ILE A 53 -33.43 43.03 8.24
C ILE A 53 -31.98 42.55 8.03
N ILE A 54 -31.82 41.27 7.72
CA ILE A 54 -30.52 40.62 7.46
C ILE A 54 -30.61 39.85 6.14
N SER A 55 -29.49 39.64 5.46
CA SER A 55 -29.39 38.73 4.32
C SER A 55 -28.30 37.71 4.54
N VAL A 56 -28.50 36.51 4.00
CA VAL A 56 -27.51 35.43 4.05
C VAL A 56 -26.73 35.39 2.74
N GLU A 57 -25.44 35.75 2.81
CA GLU A 57 -24.52 35.62 1.68
C GLU A 57 -23.65 34.36 1.81
N TYR A 58 -23.60 33.56 0.76
CA TYR A 58 -22.73 32.39 0.72
C TYR A 58 -21.39 32.74 0.08
N LYS A 59 -20.30 32.55 0.83
CA LYS A 59 -18.94 32.56 0.27
C LYS A 59 -18.38 31.13 0.36
N LEU A 60 -18.25 30.48 -0.80
CA LEU A 60 -17.97 29.05 -0.93
C LEU A 60 -19.09 28.22 -0.26
N THR A 61 -18.79 27.53 0.84
CA THR A 61 -19.72 26.67 1.60
C THR A 61 -20.15 27.27 2.93
N LYS A 62 -19.75 28.52 3.24
CA LYS A 62 -20.03 29.14 4.54
C LYS A 62 -21.06 30.27 4.42
N PRO A 63 -22.20 30.21 5.16
CA PRO A 63 -23.18 31.29 5.21
C PRO A 63 -22.68 32.44 6.09
N TYR A 64 -22.78 33.66 5.57
CA TYR A 64 -22.49 34.89 6.29
C TYR A 64 -23.73 35.78 6.40
N LEU A 65 -23.93 36.32 7.58
CA LEU A 65 -25.00 37.27 7.88
C LEU A 65 -24.50 38.68 7.55
N VAL A 66 -25.25 39.39 6.72
CA VAL A 66 -24.95 40.77 6.31
C VAL A 66 -26.16 41.65 6.57
N GLU A 67 -25.94 42.86 7.05
CA GLU A 67 -27.03 43.83 7.24
C GLU A 67 -27.65 44.19 5.87
N ARG A 68 -28.96 44.00 5.73
CA ARG A 68 -29.71 44.45 4.55
C ARG A 68 -30.30 45.82 4.83
N LYS A 69 -29.88 46.83 4.05
CA LYS A 69 -30.50 48.16 4.10
C LYS A 69 -31.75 48.16 3.22
N LEU A 70 -32.92 48.12 3.84
CA LEU A 70 -34.20 48.24 3.14
C LEU A 70 -34.27 49.56 2.35
N THR A 71 -34.81 49.50 1.14
CA THR A 71 -35.01 50.69 0.31
C THR A 71 -36.25 51.47 0.79
N LYS A 72 -36.29 52.79 0.55
CA LYS A 72 -37.43 53.65 0.98
C LYS A 72 -38.80 53.13 0.53
N LYS A 73 -38.88 52.49 -0.64
CA LYS A 73 -40.11 51.88 -1.18
C LYS A 73 -40.57 50.63 -0.42
N GLU A 74 -39.64 49.78 0.03
CA GLU A 74 -39.96 48.58 0.81
C GLU A 74 -40.45 48.95 2.21
N VAL A 75 -39.86 50.00 2.82
CA VAL A 75 -40.29 50.54 4.11
C VAL A 75 -41.72 51.11 4.02
N GLU A 76 -42.04 51.85 2.96
CA GLU A 76 -43.41 52.36 2.76
C GLU A 76 -44.45 51.24 2.52
N SER A 77 -44.08 50.19 1.79
CA SER A 77 -44.95 49.03 1.56
C SER A 77 -45.25 48.30 2.85
N LYS A 78 -44.22 48.01 3.66
CA LYS A 78 -44.40 47.35 4.98
C LYS A 78 -45.16 48.23 5.96
N ALA A 79 -44.94 49.54 5.96
CA ALA A 79 -45.71 50.48 6.78
C ALA A 79 -47.20 50.49 6.40
N LYS A 80 -47.54 50.43 5.10
CA LYS A 80 -48.93 50.33 4.63
C LYS A 80 -49.57 48.99 4.99
N GLU A 81 -48.82 47.89 4.90
CA GLU A 81 -49.30 46.57 5.27
C GLU A 81 -49.55 46.45 6.78
N PHE A 82 -48.65 47.00 7.59
CA PHE A 82 -48.82 47.11 9.04
C PHE A 82 -50.02 47.98 9.41
N ALA A 83 -50.20 49.14 8.76
CA ALA A 83 -51.37 49.99 8.99
C ALA A 83 -52.68 49.28 8.65
N SER A 84 -52.69 48.52 7.56
CA SER A 84 -53.86 47.74 7.12
C SER A 84 -54.18 46.60 8.10
N LYS A 85 -53.17 45.86 8.58
CA LYS A 85 -53.33 44.80 9.59
C LYS A 85 -53.78 45.38 10.95
N LYS A 86 -53.24 46.55 11.34
CA LYS A 86 -53.66 47.28 12.54
C LYS A 86 -55.12 47.69 12.46
N ASP A 87 -55.57 48.25 11.35
CA ASP A 87 -56.98 48.65 11.16
C ASP A 87 -57.94 47.46 11.20
N VAL A 88 -57.56 46.33 10.60
CA VAL A 88 -58.35 45.10 10.66
C VAL A 88 -58.44 44.57 12.10
N PHE A 89 -57.34 44.65 12.86
CA PHE A 89 -57.32 44.26 14.26
C PHE A 89 -58.18 45.18 15.13
N VAL A 90 -58.07 46.50 14.96
CA VAL A 90 -58.87 47.50 15.69
C VAL A 90 -60.36 47.28 15.41
N ARG A 91 -60.76 47.08 14.14
CA ARG A 91 -62.16 46.77 13.81
C ARG A 91 -62.65 45.48 14.46
N LYS A 92 -61.83 44.42 14.49
CA LYS A 92 -62.19 43.17 15.20
C LYS A 92 -62.34 43.38 16.70
N ALA A 93 -61.48 44.20 17.29
CA ALA A 93 -61.57 44.54 18.71
C ALA A 93 -62.83 45.36 19.01
N GLU A 94 -63.18 46.34 18.17
CA GLU A 94 -64.41 47.14 18.28
C GLU A 94 -65.69 46.31 18.07
N VAL A 95 -65.69 45.36 17.12
CA VAL A 95 -66.80 44.41 16.94
C VAL A 95 -66.95 43.50 18.16
N SER A 96 -65.85 43.05 18.74
CA SER A 96 -65.87 42.24 19.97
C SER A 96 -66.34 43.07 21.17
N LEU A 97 -65.90 44.31 21.29
CA LEU A 97 -66.33 45.25 22.32
C LEU A 97 -67.82 45.57 22.22
N SER A 98 -68.32 45.88 21.03
CA SER A 98 -69.76 46.15 20.82
C SER A 98 -70.63 44.91 21.05
N PHE A 99 -70.13 43.71 20.72
CA PHE A 99 -70.78 42.45 21.11
C PHE A 99 -70.83 42.29 22.63
N LEU A 100 -69.72 42.55 23.34
CA LEU A 100 -69.66 42.49 24.80
C LEU A 100 -70.54 43.56 25.47
N GLU A 101 -70.60 44.77 24.93
CA GLU A 101 -71.49 45.84 25.41
C GLU A 101 -72.97 45.48 25.21
N LYS A 102 -73.31 44.87 24.07
CA LYS A 102 -74.66 44.37 23.81
C LYS A 102 -75.03 43.25 24.79
N GLN A 103 -74.12 42.28 25.01
CA GLN A 103 -74.29 41.22 26.01
C GLN A 103 -74.42 41.78 27.42
N ALA A 104 -73.64 42.79 27.80
CA ALA A 104 -73.75 43.45 29.10
C ALA A 104 -75.08 44.20 29.26
N LYS A 105 -75.62 44.78 28.19
CA LYS A 105 -76.93 45.43 28.18
C LYS A 105 -78.08 44.42 28.29
N ASP A 106 -77.96 43.27 27.63
CA ASP A 106 -78.91 42.17 27.75
C ASP A 106 -78.84 41.55 29.16
N LEU A 107 -77.64 41.43 29.75
CA LEU A 107 -77.45 41.00 31.13
C LEU A 107 -78.06 41.99 32.15
N LYS A 108 -78.00 43.30 31.86
CA LYS A 108 -78.68 44.33 32.67
C LYS A 108 -80.20 44.19 32.59
N LYS A 109 -80.77 43.89 31.42
CA LYS A 109 -82.21 43.62 31.29
C LYS A 109 -82.63 42.37 32.05
N VAL A 110 -81.85 41.29 31.96
CA VAL A 110 -82.08 40.07 32.75
C VAL A 110 -81.99 40.37 34.25
N LYS A 111 -81.07 41.24 34.68
CA LYS A 111 -80.97 41.68 36.08
C LYS A 111 -82.16 42.53 36.51
N GLU A 112 -82.65 43.43 35.66
CA GLU A 112 -83.84 44.25 35.94
C GLU A 112 -85.13 43.40 35.96
N GLU A 113 -85.23 42.38 35.09
CA GLU A 113 -86.29 41.38 35.11
C GLU A 113 -86.20 40.50 36.35
N PHE A 114 -84.99 40.11 36.77
CA PHE A 114 -84.73 39.37 38.00
C PHE A 114 -85.05 40.19 39.25
N ASP A 115 -84.72 41.48 39.29
CA ASP A 115 -85.03 42.38 40.41
C ASP A 115 -86.54 42.68 40.50
N LYS A 116 -87.28 42.68 39.37
CA LYS A 116 -88.75 42.72 39.35
C LYS A 116 -89.36 41.40 39.83
N LEU A 117 -88.85 40.27 39.34
CA LEU A 117 -89.26 38.93 39.75
C LEU A 117 -89.03 38.68 41.26
N LYS A 118 -87.93 39.23 41.81
CA LYS A 118 -87.57 39.22 43.23
C LYS A 118 -88.55 40.00 44.11
N ASN A 119 -89.18 41.04 43.60
CA ASN A 119 -90.20 41.81 44.33
C ASN A 119 -91.59 41.16 44.24
N ASP A 120 -91.89 40.46 43.13
CA ASP A 120 -93.20 39.84 42.89
C ASP A 120 -93.36 38.46 43.55
N LEU A 121 -92.27 37.74 43.86
CA LEU A 121 -92.30 36.35 44.36
C LEU A 121 -91.74 36.21 45.78
N GLY A 122 -92.41 36.81 46.77
CA GLY A 122 -92.07 36.74 48.19
C GLY A 122 -91.99 35.35 48.88
N MET A 123 -91.87 34.23 48.15
CA MET A 123 -91.61 32.85 48.61
C MET A 123 -90.99 32.11 47.42
N GLU A 124 -89.68 31.79 47.36
CA GLU A 124 -89.03 30.59 47.92
C GLU A 124 -87.54 30.85 48.25
N LEU A 125 -87.19 31.14 49.51
CA LEU A 125 -85.79 31.32 49.93
C LEU A 125 -85.03 30.00 50.15
N ASP A 126 -85.72 28.87 50.33
CA ASP A 126 -85.09 27.59 50.65
C ASP A 126 -84.54 26.83 49.43
N THR A 127 -85.16 26.96 48.25
CA THR A 127 -84.65 26.42 46.99
C THR A 127 -83.38 27.16 46.55
N VAL A 128 -83.40 28.50 46.59
CA VAL A 128 -82.22 29.35 46.32
C VAL A 128 -81.07 29.07 47.30
N ARG A 129 -81.37 28.79 48.58
CA ARG A 129 -80.36 28.43 49.58
C ARG A 129 -79.72 27.05 49.32
N ASN A 130 -80.49 26.10 48.80
CA ASN A 130 -79.97 24.79 48.41
C ASN A 130 -79.10 24.91 47.14
N ASP A 131 -79.53 25.69 46.15
CA ASP A 131 -78.73 25.95 44.95
C ASP A 131 -77.42 26.68 45.27
N LEU A 132 -77.42 27.61 46.24
CA LEU A 132 -76.20 28.26 46.72
C LEU A 132 -75.25 27.29 47.42
N LYS A 133 -75.75 26.31 48.19
CA LYS A 133 -74.92 25.26 48.79
C LYS A 133 -74.34 24.31 47.74
N GLU A 134 -75.09 24.01 46.68
CA GLU A 134 -74.57 23.23 45.55
C GLU A 134 -73.48 24.01 44.80
N LEU A 135 -73.67 25.30 44.56
CA LEU A 135 -72.65 26.16 43.95
C LEU A 135 -71.37 26.25 44.80
N GLU A 136 -71.49 26.31 46.13
CA GLU A 136 -70.34 26.29 47.04
C GLU A 136 -69.58 24.95 46.96
N ARG A 137 -70.28 23.82 46.85
CA ARG A 137 -69.68 22.50 46.60
C ARG A 137 -68.99 22.43 45.23
N TYR A 138 -69.61 22.96 44.18
CA TYR A 138 -69.00 23.02 42.85
C TYR A 138 -67.75 23.92 42.84
N GLN A 139 -67.75 25.02 43.61
CA GLN A 139 -66.59 25.88 43.75
C GLN A 139 -65.44 25.15 44.47
N GLN A 140 -65.72 24.40 45.53
CA GLN A 140 -64.72 23.57 46.22
C GLN A 140 -64.17 22.48 45.30
N LEU A 141 -65.04 21.75 44.59
CA LEU A 141 -64.64 20.73 43.62
C LEU A 141 -63.76 21.30 42.52
N LYS A 142 -64.08 22.50 42.02
CA LYS A 142 -63.25 23.19 41.03
C LYS A 142 -61.87 23.55 41.58
N GLN A 143 -61.78 24.01 42.83
CA GLN A 143 -60.50 24.33 43.46
C GLN A 143 -59.64 23.07 43.69
N ASP A 144 -60.23 21.98 44.14
CA ASP A 144 -59.53 20.71 44.32
C ASP A 144 -59.07 20.12 42.98
N LEU A 145 -59.92 20.20 41.95
CA LEU A 145 -59.54 19.77 40.60
C LEU A 145 -58.40 20.64 40.03
N GLN A 146 -58.43 21.95 40.26
CA GLN A 146 -57.32 22.83 39.88
C GLN A 146 -56.01 22.47 40.57
N ARG A 147 -56.05 22.15 41.88
CA ARG A 147 -54.86 21.69 42.62
C ARG A 147 -54.34 20.37 42.06
N GLN A 148 -55.21 19.38 41.84
CA GLN A 148 -54.83 18.10 41.25
C GLN A 148 -54.19 18.27 39.87
N VAL A 149 -54.74 19.16 39.03
CA VAL A 149 -54.17 19.46 37.71
C VAL A 149 -52.79 20.10 37.82
N GLU A 150 -52.59 21.04 38.76
CA GLU A 150 -51.28 21.68 38.95
C GLU A 150 -50.24 20.70 39.52
N ASP A 151 -50.63 19.83 40.46
CA ASP A 151 -49.78 18.76 41.01
C ASP A 151 -49.37 17.77 39.91
N GLN A 152 -50.32 17.30 39.10
CA GLN A 152 -50.04 16.42 37.96
C GLN A 152 -49.09 17.07 36.95
N LYS A 153 -49.28 18.36 36.66
CA LYS A 153 -48.43 19.11 35.76
C LYS A 153 -47.01 19.24 36.31
N SER A 154 -46.85 19.47 37.61
CA SER A 154 -45.55 19.51 38.30
C SER A 154 -44.84 18.15 38.26
N GLU A 155 -45.58 17.07 38.52
CA GLU A 155 -45.05 15.70 38.46
C GLU A 155 -44.61 15.34 37.03
N MET A 156 -45.44 15.64 36.02
CA MET A 156 -45.10 15.42 34.61
C MET A 156 -43.87 16.22 34.19
N LYS A 157 -43.76 17.48 34.62
CA LYS A 157 -42.57 18.30 34.34
C LYS A 157 -41.30 17.66 34.88
N THR A 158 -41.35 17.16 36.12
CA THR A 158 -40.21 16.48 36.75
C THR A 158 -39.81 15.22 36.00
N LYS A 159 -40.80 14.40 35.57
CA LYS A 159 -40.56 13.20 34.75
C LYS A 159 -39.97 13.55 33.38
N ILE A 160 -40.44 14.61 32.74
CA ILE A 160 -39.90 15.09 31.45
C ILE A 160 -38.43 15.51 31.61
N GLU A 161 -38.09 16.22 32.69
CA GLU A 161 -36.70 16.63 32.97
C GLU A 161 -35.80 15.43 33.27
N GLU A 162 -36.31 14.41 33.96
CA GLU A 162 -35.60 13.15 34.19
C GLU A 162 -35.35 12.39 32.89
N PHE A 163 -36.38 12.14 32.09
CA PHE A 163 -36.23 11.46 30.80
C PHE A 163 -35.32 12.23 29.85
N SER A 164 -35.42 13.56 29.82
CA SER A 164 -34.52 14.40 29.03
C SER A 164 -33.06 14.20 29.44
N ARG A 165 -32.77 14.12 30.74
CA ARG A 165 -31.42 13.83 31.25
C ARG A 165 -30.96 12.41 30.90
N GLN A 166 -31.85 11.42 30.96
CA GLN A 166 -31.53 10.04 30.56
C GLN A 166 -31.21 9.95 29.06
N ILE A 167 -32.04 10.57 28.21
CA ILE A 167 -31.84 10.64 26.75
C ILE A 167 -30.49 11.27 26.42
N LEU A 168 -30.14 12.40 27.06
CA LEU A 168 -28.84 13.04 26.83
C LEU A 168 -27.66 12.14 27.22
N ARG A 169 -27.77 11.39 28.33
CA ARG A 169 -26.74 10.42 28.75
C ARG A 169 -26.60 9.29 27.75
N GLU A 170 -27.70 8.72 27.28
CA GLU A 170 -27.68 7.64 26.29
C GLU A 170 -27.18 8.12 24.93
N GLN A 171 -27.55 9.33 24.50
CA GLN A 171 -27.01 9.95 23.29
C GLN A 171 -25.49 10.12 23.36
N LYS A 172 -24.96 10.56 24.51
CA LYS A 172 -23.51 10.67 24.72
C LYS A 172 -22.83 9.30 24.65
N LYS A 173 -23.37 8.30 25.35
CA LYS A 173 -22.85 6.91 25.28
C LYS A 173 -22.85 6.38 23.85
N TYR A 174 -23.93 6.62 23.11
CA TYR A 174 -24.03 6.23 21.70
C TYR A 174 -22.96 6.91 20.84
N GLN A 175 -22.73 8.22 21.00
CA GLN A 175 -21.68 8.94 20.28
C GLN A 175 -20.28 8.42 20.62
N ASP A 176 -20.02 8.12 21.90
CA ASP A 176 -18.76 7.53 22.35
C ASP A 176 -18.55 6.14 21.72
N LEU A 177 -19.59 5.29 21.71
CA LEU A 177 -19.56 3.98 21.05
C LEU A 177 -19.29 4.08 19.54
N VAL A 178 -19.98 4.98 18.83
CA VAL A 178 -19.76 5.22 17.40
C VAL A 178 -18.32 5.66 17.14
N THR A 179 -17.77 6.52 18.00
CA THR A 179 -16.39 7.00 17.87
C THR A 179 -15.38 5.88 18.10
N ASN A 180 -15.61 5.03 19.10
CA ASN A 180 -14.76 3.87 19.38
C ASN A 180 -14.84 2.83 18.24
N ILE A 181 -16.04 2.54 17.71
CA ILE A 181 -16.20 1.64 16.56
C ILE A 181 -15.44 2.16 15.33
N LYS A 182 -15.43 3.48 15.09
CA LYS A 182 -14.66 4.07 13.99
C LYS A 182 -13.16 3.87 14.19
N ARG A 183 -12.63 4.15 15.38
CA ARG A 183 -11.22 3.92 15.72
C ARG A 183 -10.83 2.45 15.56
N GLU A 184 -11.66 1.54 16.07
CA GLU A 184 -11.43 0.10 15.98
C GLU A 184 -11.41 -0.37 14.53
N ARG A 185 -12.31 0.14 13.68
CA ARG A 185 -12.30 -0.16 12.24
C ARG A 185 -11.03 0.32 11.55
N GLU A 186 -10.48 1.48 11.94
CA GLU A 186 -9.21 1.97 11.39
C GLU A 186 -8.03 1.10 11.82
N VAL A 187 -7.99 0.68 13.09
CA VAL A 187 -6.99 -0.27 13.60
C VAL A 187 -7.08 -1.60 12.85
N LEU A 188 -8.27 -2.19 12.78
CA LEU A 188 -8.51 -3.45 12.07
C LEU A 188 -8.14 -3.36 10.59
N SER A 189 -8.36 -2.22 9.95
CA SER A 189 -7.95 -1.99 8.56
C SER A 189 -6.43 -2.05 8.40
N LYS A 190 -5.68 -1.41 9.32
CA LYS A 190 -4.21 -1.46 9.33
C LYS A 190 -3.70 -2.88 9.59
N GLU A 191 -4.27 -3.57 10.57
CA GLU A 191 -3.92 -4.96 10.91
C GLU A 191 -4.19 -5.90 9.72
N LYS A 192 -5.28 -5.72 8.98
CA LYS A 192 -5.55 -6.49 7.76
C LYS A 192 -4.50 -6.26 6.67
N VAL A 193 -4.07 -5.02 6.47
CA VAL A 193 -3.03 -4.71 5.49
C VAL A 193 -1.70 -5.34 5.91
N GLU A 194 -1.38 -5.29 7.20
CA GLU A 194 -0.18 -5.92 7.76
C GLU A 194 -0.23 -7.44 7.63
N ALA A 195 -1.36 -8.08 7.97
CA ALA A 195 -1.55 -9.52 7.81
C ALA A 195 -1.33 -9.97 6.36
N VAL A 196 -1.90 -9.27 5.38
CA VAL A 196 -1.68 -9.56 3.95
C VAL A 196 -0.20 -9.38 3.56
N SER A 197 0.51 -8.42 4.16
CA SER A 197 1.94 -8.25 3.92
C SER A 197 2.77 -9.39 4.52
N ILE A 198 2.36 -9.89 5.69
CA ILE A 198 2.99 -11.04 6.36
C ILE A 198 2.74 -12.32 5.54
N GLU A 199 1.52 -12.57 5.09
CA GLU A 199 1.18 -13.72 4.23
C GLU A 199 2.03 -13.74 2.95
N LYS A 200 2.15 -12.58 2.25
CA LYS A 200 3.04 -12.48 1.08
C LYS A 200 4.50 -12.75 1.42
N SER A 201 4.95 -12.30 2.59
CA SER A 201 6.32 -12.55 3.04
C SER A 201 6.56 -14.03 3.36
N GLU A 202 5.56 -14.70 3.94
CA GLU A 202 5.56 -16.14 4.19
C GLU A 202 5.61 -16.94 2.88
N GLU A 203 4.79 -16.59 1.88
CA GLU A 203 4.84 -17.21 0.55
C GLU A 203 6.24 -17.12 -0.08
N ILE A 204 6.86 -15.93 -0.02
CA ILE A 204 8.23 -15.72 -0.51
C ILE A 204 9.24 -16.58 0.25
N LEU A 205 9.11 -16.68 1.58
CA LEU A 205 10.00 -17.50 2.40
C LEU A 205 9.84 -18.99 2.10
N ASN A 206 8.61 -19.46 1.91
CA ASN A 206 8.31 -20.85 1.53
C ASN A 206 8.89 -21.18 0.16
N GLN A 207 8.80 -20.28 -0.82
CA GLN A 207 9.44 -20.46 -2.12
C GLN A 207 10.97 -20.59 -1.98
N LYS A 208 11.60 -19.69 -1.20
CA LYS A 208 13.04 -19.74 -0.92
C LYS A 208 13.45 -21.04 -0.21
N LEU A 209 12.65 -21.53 0.73
CA LEU A 209 12.89 -22.80 1.41
C LEU A 209 12.81 -23.98 0.44
N MET A 210 11.86 -23.96 -0.49
CA MET A 210 11.74 -24.99 -1.52
C MET A 210 12.95 -24.98 -2.45
N ASP A 211 13.42 -23.80 -2.86
CA ASP A 211 14.63 -23.64 -3.67
C ASP A 211 15.88 -24.15 -2.93
N LEU A 212 16.02 -23.84 -1.64
CA LEU A 212 17.09 -24.36 -0.79
C LEU A 212 17.04 -25.88 -0.66
N LYS A 213 15.84 -26.46 -0.47
CA LYS A 213 15.66 -27.91 -0.42
C LYS A 213 16.08 -28.59 -1.73
N ASN A 214 15.74 -27.98 -2.87
CA ASN A 214 16.15 -28.48 -4.19
C ASN A 214 17.67 -28.38 -4.39
N MET A 215 18.30 -27.29 -3.93
CA MET A 215 19.76 -27.13 -3.95
C MET A 215 20.44 -28.20 -3.08
N ILE A 216 19.96 -28.42 -1.85
CA ILE A 216 20.47 -29.47 -0.95
C ILE A 216 20.36 -30.84 -1.62
N GLY A 217 19.20 -31.20 -2.18
CA GLY A 217 19.02 -32.46 -2.88
C GLY A 217 19.96 -32.63 -4.09
N THR A 218 20.34 -31.53 -4.75
CA THR A 218 21.33 -31.56 -5.84
C THR A 218 22.74 -31.80 -5.32
N ILE A 219 23.09 -31.20 -4.18
CA ILE A 219 24.38 -31.39 -3.50
C ILE A 219 24.48 -32.84 -2.99
N GLU A 220 23.44 -33.37 -2.36
CA GLU A 220 23.40 -34.76 -1.88
C GLU A 220 23.61 -35.77 -3.01
N LYS A 221 22.98 -35.56 -4.18
CA LYS A 221 23.21 -36.39 -5.37
C LYS A 221 24.66 -36.31 -5.85
N ARG A 222 25.28 -35.12 -5.82
CA ARG A 222 26.70 -34.96 -6.18
C ARG A 222 27.61 -35.69 -5.21
N ILE A 223 27.37 -35.57 -3.90
CA ILE A 223 28.13 -36.30 -2.87
C ILE A 223 28.04 -37.81 -3.09
N SER A 224 26.83 -38.33 -3.30
CA SER A 224 26.63 -39.76 -3.57
C SER A 224 27.37 -40.25 -4.82
N ASN A 225 27.36 -39.47 -5.90
CA ASN A 225 28.12 -39.79 -7.11
C ASN A 225 29.64 -39.75 -6.87
N GLU A 226 30.12 -38.78 -6.09
CA GLU A 226 31.53 -38.67 -5.73
C GLU A 226 31.97 -39.85 -4.86
N ASP A 227 31.16 -40.29 -3.89
CA ASP A 227 31.42 -41.48 -3.09
C ASP A 227 31.55 -42.75 -3.94
N ILE A 228 30.72 -42.88 -4.99
CA ILE A 228 30.84 -43.98 -5.97
C ILE A 228 32.17 -43.88 -6.72
N SER A 229 32.55 -42.68 -7.16
CA SER A 229 33.83 -42.42 -7.83
C SER A 229 35.02 -42.80 -6.94
N ILE A 230 34.99 -42.38 -5.67
CA ILE A 230 36.01 -42.70 -4.66
C ILE A 230 36.11 -44.22 -4.47
N LYS A 231 34.99 -44.93 -4.28
CA LYS A 231 34.99 -46.40 -4.15
C LYS A 231 35.58 -47.11 -5.37
N ASN A 232 35.30 -46.60 -6.57
CA ASN A 232 35.89 -47.13 -7.81
C ASN A 232 37.41 -46.91 -7.84
N SER A 233 37.87 -45.71 -7.47
CA SER A 233 39.30 -45.40 -7.35
C SER A 233 40.01 -46.25 -6.30
N GLU A 234 39.43 -46.43 -5.11
CA GLU A 234 39.96 -47.31 -4.06
C GLU A 234 40.07 -48.76 -4.54
N SER A 235 39.06 -49.25 -5.27
CA SER A 235 39.07 -50.59 -5.86
C SER A 235 40.17 -50.73 -6.92
N HIS A 236 40.39 -49.68 -7.73
CA HIS A 236 41.47 -49.66 -8.71
C HIS A 236 42.85 -49.68 -8.04
N ILE A 237 43.05 -48.88 -6.98
CA ILE A 237 44.30 -48.88 -6.19
C ILE A 237 44.57 -50.27 -5.60
N LYS A 238 43.55 -50.95 -5.07
CA LYS A 238 43.70 -52.34 -4.57
C LYS A 238 44.19 -53.29 -5.66
N ARG A 239 43.63 -53.22 -6.87
CA ARG A 239 44.08 -54.03 -8.02
C ARG A 239 45.52 -53.72 -8.41
N LEU A 240 45.88 -52.43 -8.48
CA LEU A 240 47.26 -52.03 -8.79
C LEU A 240 48.25 -52.55 -7.73
N ASN A 241 47.89 -52.49 -6.45
CA ASN A 241 48.72 -53.05 -5.37
C ASN A 241 48.89 -54.57 -5.48
N GLN A 242 47.86 -55.31 -5.92
CA GLN A 242 47.98 -56.74 -6.21
C GLN A 242 48.94 -56.99 -7.38
N VAL A 243 48.81 -56.24 -8.47
CA VAL A 243 49.73 -56.33 -9.62
C VAL A 243 51.16 -56.00 -9.19
N ILE A 244 51.37 -54.98 -8.36
CA ILE A 244 52.69 -54.65 -7.81
C ILE A 244 53.26 -55.83 -7.02
N TYR A 245 52.45 -56.49 -6.18
CA TYR A 245 52.88 -57.66 -5.43
C TYR A 245 53.23 -58.84 -6.34
N GLU A 246 52.42 -59.12 -7.36
CA GLU A 246 52.67 -60.16 -8.35
C GLU A 246 53.96 -59.88 -9.16
N VAL A 247 54.13 -58.65 -9.65
CA VAL A 247 55.35 -58.23 -10.37
C VAL A 247 56.57 -58.29 -9.46
N LYS A 248 56.46 -57.88 -8.20
CA LYS A 248 57.55 -57.98 -7.23
C LYS A 248 57.95 -59.44 -7.00
N LYS A 249 56.95 -60.32 -6.83
CA LYS A 249 57.17 -61.76 -6.67
C LYS A 249 57.81 -62.35 -7.93
N GLN A 250 57.30 -62.02 -9.12
CA GLN A 250 57.87 -62.47 -10.39
C GLN A 250 59.30 -61.96 -10.58
N ALA A 251 59.60 -60.72 -10.20
CA ALA A 251 60.96 -60.17 -10.24
C ALA A 251 61.89 -60.86 -9.23
N GLU A 252 61.41 -61.23 -8.04
CA GLU A 252 62.16 -62.05 -7.07
C GLU A 252 62.40 -63.48 -7.60
N ASP A 253 61.39 -64.10 -8.21
CA ASP A 253 61.48 -65.42 -8.85
C ASP A 253 62.47 -65.38 -10.04
N GLU A 254 62.38 -64.38 -10.93
CA GLU A 254 63.31 -64.17 -12.04
C GLU A 254 64.73 -63.83 -11.54
N LYS A 255 64.87 -63.04 -10.47
CA LYS A 255 66.17 -62.77 -9.84
C LYS A 255 66.79 -64.05 -9.26
N SER A 256 65.99 -64.90 -8.62
CA SER A 256 66.43 -66.21 -8.12
C SER A 256 66.77 -67.20 -9.24
N ALA A 257 66.19 -67.03 -10.44
CA ALA A 257 66.56 -67.76 -11.66
C ALA A 257 67.80 -67.18 -12.36
N ILE A 258 68.10 -65.89 -12.15
CA ILE A 258 69.28 -65.19 -12.68
C ILE A 258 70.53 -65.48 -11.84
N ASP A 259 70.42 -65.62 -10.52
CA ASP A 259 71.56 -65.94 -9.64
C ASP A 259 72.38 -67.19 -10.11
N PRO A 260 71.77 -68.32 -10.51
CA PRO A 260 72.52 -69.45 -11.09
C PRO A 260 73.01 -69.21 -12.52
N LEU A 261 72.42 -68.27 -13.27
CA LEU A 261 72.89 -67.89 -14.62
C LEU A 261 74.05 -66.89 -14.57
N VAL A 262 74.16 -66.07 -13.53
CA VAL A 262 75.31 -65.19 -13.26
C VAL A 262 76.53 -66.00 -12.82
N GLU A 263 76.33 -67.09 -12.08
CA GLU A 263 77.38 -68.11 -11.82
C GLU A 263 77.78 -68.85 -13.11
N LYS A 264 76.82 -69.22 -13.97
CA LYS A 264 77.08 -69.91 -15.25
C LYS A 264 77.74 -69.02 -16.32
N ASN A 265 77.53 -67.70 -16.28
CA ASN A 265 78.16 -66.74 -17.20
C ASN A 265 79.61 -66.42 -16.80
N LYS A 266 79.96 -66.46 -15.51
CA LYS A 266 81.37 -66.41 -15.03
C LYS A 266 82.20 -67.62 -15.49
N GLU A 267 81.56 -68.77 -15.73
CA GLU A 267 82.20 -69.96 -16.32
C GLU A 267 82.35 -69.86 -17.86
N GLN A 268 81.48 -69.12 -18.54
CA GLN A 268 81.54 -68.94 -20.00
C GLN A 268 82.48 -67.80 -20.43
N GLU A 269 82.70 -66.78 -19.59
CA GLU A 269 83.70 -65.72 -19.83
C GLU A 269 85.15 -66.24 -19.86
N LYS A 270 85.46 -67.33 -19.15
CA LYS A 270 86.79 -67.99 -19.24
C LYS A 270 87.03 -68.73 -20.56
N LYS A 271 85.98 -69.09 -21.31
CA LYS A 271 86.09 -69.83 -22.60
C LYS A 271 86.09 -68.92 -23.83
N ILE A 272 85.69 -67.66 -23.71
CA ILE A 272 85.57 -66.71 -24.83
C ILE A 272 86.88 -65.95 -25.12
N VAL A 273 87.77 -65.80 -24.13
CA VAL A 273 89.10 -65.16 -24.32
C VAL A 273 90.07 -66.06 -25.12
N GLU A 274 89.90 -67.39 -25.12
CA GLU A 274 90.78 -68.32 -25.86
C GLU A 274 90.40 -68.52 -27.34
N LEU A 275 89.16 -68.20 -27.75
CA LEU A 275 88.66 -68.44 -29.12
C LEU A 275 88.68 -67.19 -30.03
N GLN A 276 88.99 -66.00 -29.51
CA GLN A 276 89.02 -64.73 -30.26
C GLN A 276 90.38 -64.39 -30.90
N ASN A 277 91.44 -65.19 -30.72
CA ASN A 277 92.75 -64.93 -31.34
C ASN A 277 92.96 -65.56 -32.73
N ASN A 278 91.99 -66.30 -33.31
CA ASN A 278 92.20 -67.05 -34.55
C ASN A 278 91.38 -66.60 -35.79
N ILE A 279 90.53 -65.57 -35.71
CA ILE A 279 89.61 -65.20 -36.82
C ILE A 279 89.82 -63.78 -37.39
N ILE A 280 90.85 -63.04 -36.94
CA ILE A 280 91.21 -61.74 -37.55
C ILE A 280 92.09 -61.89 -38.82
N LYS A 281 92.61 -63.09 -39.12
CA LYS A 281 93.58 -63.28 -40.22
C LYS A 281 93.01 -63.68 -41.60
N LYS A 282 91.70 -63.84 -41.81
CA LYS A 282 91.27 -64.53 -43.06
C LYS A 282 90.21 -63.96 -43.98
N ILE A 283 89.59 -62.81 -43.75
CA ILE A 283 88.67 -62.25 -44.78
C ILE A 283 88.87 -60.75 -44.98
N ALA A 284 90.12 -60.39 -45.23
CA ALA A 284 90.45 -59.31 -46.17
C ALA A 284 90.54 -59.93 -47.56
N LYS A 285 89.44 -59.89 -48.34
CA LYS A 285 89.44 -59.71 -49.80
C LYS A 285 88.03 -59.84 -50.39
N LYS A 286 87.54 -58.67 -50.84
CA LYS A 286 86.79 -58.40 -52.09
C LYS A 286 85.39 -59.02 -52.21
N HIS A 287 84.33 -58.21 -52.19
CA HIS A 287 83.74 -57.48 -53.35
C HIS A 287 83.19 -58.45 -54.41
N LYS A 288 81.97 -58.31 -54.95
CA LYS A 288 81.30 -57.09 -55.43
C LYS A 288 79.88 -57.44 -55.93
N ASP A 289 78.99 -56.45 -55.80
CA ASP A 289 77.91 -56.04 -56.73
C ASP A 289 76.74 -57.02 -57.00
N ALA A 290 75.50 -56.60 -57.29
CA ALA A 290 74.95 -55.30 -57.65
C ALA A 290 73.44 -55.22 -57.37
N SER A 291 72.96 -53.99 -57.17
CA SER A 291 71.77 -53.38 -57.80
C SER A 291 70.41 -54.10 -57.74
N ASP A 292 69.50 -53.57 -56.91
CA ASP A 292 68.54 -52.54 -57.37
C ASP A 292 67.67 -52.11 -56.18
N LEU A 293 67.87 -50.90 -55.64
CA LEU A 293 67.39 -49.60 -56.12
C LEU A 293 65.87 -49.42 -56.03
N ASN A 294 65.53 -48.45 -55.17
CA ASN A 294 64.54 -47.42 -55.48
C ASN A 294 63.11 -47.87 -55.72
N LYS A 295 62.40 -48.27 -54.65
CA LYS A 295 60.93 -48.11 -54.66
C LYS A 295 60.13 -48.04 -53.36
N MET A 296 60.73 -47.91 -52.16
CA MET A 296 59.92 -47.71 -50.95
C MET A 296 60.43 -46.69 -49.92
N THR A 297 61.52 -45.99 -50.22
CA THR A 297 62.05 -44.89 -49.37
C THR A 297 61.62 -43.50 -49.86
N LYS A 298 60.69 -43.44 -50.82
CA LYS A 298 60.08 -42.20 -51.36
C LYS A 298 58.55 -42.12 -51.17
N LYS A 299 57.94 -43.02 -50.39
CA LYS A 299 56.47 -43.02 -50.14
C LYS A 299 56.03 -43.03 -48.67
N VAL A 300 56.94 -43.15 -47.71
CA VAL A 300 56.62 -42.93 -46.28
C VAL A 300 57.09 -41.55 -45.81
N ASN A 301 58.11 -40.98 -46.46
CA ASN A 301 58.56 -39.61 -46.24
C ASN A 301 57.56 -38.54 -46.75
N ASP A 302 56.59 -38.96 -47.58
CA ASP A 302 55.46 -38.14 -48.07
C ASP A 302 54.17 -38.34 -47.24
N PHE A 303 54.18 -39.18 -46.20
CA PHE A 303 52.99 -39.41 -45.35
C PHE A 303 53.06 -38.72 -43.97
N PHE A 304 54.24 -38.37 -43.46
CA PHE A 304 54.33 -37.58 -42.20
C PHE A 304 54.68 -36.10 -42.37
N GLN A 305 54.90 -35.64 -43.61
CA GLN A 305 54.79 -34.22 -43.99
C GLN A 305 53.32 -33.73 -44.03
N LYS A 306 52.35 -34.56 -43.61
CA LYS A 306 50.91 -34.23 -43.50
C LYS A 306 50.31 -34.30 -42.10
N LYS A 307 51.11 -34.23 -41.04
CA LYS A 307 50.63 -33.82 -39.70
C LYS A 307 51.60 -32.92 -38.93
N LEU A 308 52.46 -32.20 -39.65
CA LEU A 308 52.92 -30.86 -39.26
C LEU A 308 51.86 -29.82 -39.69
N GLY A 309 50.62 -30.08 -39.27
CA GLY A 309 49.42 -29.34 -39.68
C GLY A 309 48.55 -28.92 -38.50
N VAL A 310 49.12 -28.79 -37.30
CA VAL A 310 48.43 -28.30 -36.09
C VAL A 310 49.24 -27.20 -35.36
N VAL A 311 50.20 -26.58 -36.05
CA VAL A 311 50.88 -25.35 -35.55
C VAL A 311 50.46 -24.10 -36.36
N ASN A 312 49.73 -24.27 -37.47
CA ASN A 312 49.22 -23.15 -38.29
C ASN A 312 47.75 -22.75 -38.00
N LEU A 313 47.16 -23.18 -36.89
CA LEU A 313 45.83 -22.67 -36.47
C LEU A 313 45.91 -21.53 -35.43
N VAL A 314 47.04 -21.38 -34.75
CA VAL A 314 47.22 -20.33 -33.72
C VAL A 314 47.67 -19.00 -34.33
N ASP A 315 48.50 -19.04 -35.38
CA ASP A 315 48.93 -17.81 -36.09
C ASP A 315 47.90 -17.24 -37.07
N LYS A 316 46.87 -18.01 -37.45
CA LYS A 316 45.75 -17.50 -38.26
C LYS A 316 44.67 -16.81 -37.41
N VAL A 317 44.39 -17.34 -36.23
CA VAL A 317 43.43 -16.74 -35.27
C VAL A 317 43.95 -15.42 -34.69
N ASN A 318 45.26 -15.29 -34.48
CA ASN A 318 45.84 -14.03 -34.00
C ASN A 318 45.89 -12.94 -35.10
N LYS A 319 46.08 -13.30 -36.37
CA LYS A 319 46.02 -12.34 -37.49
C LYS A 319 44.59 -11.83 -37.77
N ASP A 320 43.59 -12.71 -37.73
CA ASP A 320 42.19 -12.30 -37.97
C ASP A 320 41.62 -11.45 -36.80
N ARG A 321 42.13 -11.65 -35.58
CA ARG A 321 41.80 -10.84 -34.39
C ARG A 321 42.36 -9.41 -34.51
N ASP A 322 43.62 -9.27 -34.87
CA ASP A 322 44.28 -7.97 -34.95
C ASP A 322 43.70 -7.10 -36.10
N GLU A 323 43.12 -7.74 -37.12
CA GLU A 323 42.41 -7.08 -38.21
C GLU A 323 40.97 -6.65 -37.82
N LEU A 324 40.26 -7.45 -37.02
CA LEU A 324 38.95 -7.10 -36.44
C LEU A 324 39.03 -5.97 -35.40
N GLU A 325 40.09 -5.94 -34.58
CA GLU A 325 40.33 -4.90 -33.58
C GLU A 325 40.60 -3.54 -34.26
N LYS A 326 41.37 -3.51 -35.35
CA LYS A 326 41.61 -2.30 -36.15
C LYS A 326 40.34 -1.76 -36.79
N ASN A 327 39.47 -2.63 -37.32
CA ASN A 327 38.21 -2.22 -37.95
C ASN A 327 37.18 -1.71 -36.94
N LEU A 328 37.12 -2.29 -35.73
CA LEU A 328 36.24 -1.83 -34.66
C LEU A 328 36.63 -0.45 -34.13
N ILE A 329 37.94 -0.19 -33.95
CA ILE A 329 38.44 1.12 -33.50
C ILE A 329 38.12 2.22 -34.55
N ALA A 330 38.18 1.90 -35.84
CA ALA A 330 37.83 2.83 -36.91
C ALA A 330 36.33 3.17 -36.93
N LEU A 331 35.46 2.18 -36.71
CA LEU A 331 34.00 2.35 -36.59
C LEU A 331 33.61 3.16 -35.34
N ILE A 332 34.25 2.90 -34.21
CA ILE A 332 34.03 3.65 -32.95
C ILE A 332 34.44 5.12 -33.12
N LYS A 333 35.56 5.41 -33.79
CA LYS A 333 36.00 6.79 -34.08
C LYS A 333 35.03 7.52 -35.01
N ARG A 334 34.51 6.86 -36.05
CA ARG A 334 33.48 7.45 -36.94
C ARG A 334 32.15 7.68 -36.23
N ALA A 335 31.67 6.72 -35.42
CA ALA A 335 30.43 6.85 -34.68
C ALA A 335 30.49 7.93 -33.58
N LYS A 336 31.62 8.08 -32.87
CA LYS A 336 31.85 9.22 -31.95
C LYS A 336 31.87 10.57 -32.66
N SER A 337 32.45 10.65 -33.87
CA SER A 337 32.41 11.87 -34.67
C SER A 337 30.99 12.23 -35.15
N PHE A 338 30.13 11.23 -35.37
CA PHE A 338 28.73 11.38 -35.75
C PHE A 338 27.81 11.75 -34.56
N GLN A 339 28.10 11.22 -33.36
CA GLN A 339 27.36 11.54 -32.12
C GLN A 339 27.66 12.97 -31.61
N LEU A 340 28.85 13.50 -31.91
CA LEU A 340 29.22 14.88 -31.61
C LEU A 340 28.56 15.90 -32.56
N SER A 341 28.16 15.50 -33.77
CA SER A 341 27.53 16.37 -34.78
C SER A 341 25.99 16.26 -34.82
N ALA A 342 25.42 15.11 -34.46
CA ALA A 342 23.97 14.90 -34.38
C ALA A 342 23.60 14.36 -32.99
N LYS A 343 22.98 15.21 -32.14
CA LYS A 343 22.51 14.86 -30.79
C LYS A 343 21.34 13.84 -30.82
N SER A 344 21.55 12.64 -31.34
CA SER A 344 20.58 11.53 -31.32
C SER A 344 20.97 10.51 -30.24
N ARG A 345 19.98 10.07 -29.45
CA ARG A 345 20.16 9.15 -28.30
C ARG A 345 20.40 7.69 -28.69
N ASP A 346 20.25 7.31 -29.96
CA ASP A 346 20.27 5.91 -30.39
C ASP A 346 21.64 5.37 -30.84
N VAL A 347 22.60 6.20 -31.23
CA VAL A 347 23.95 5.74 -31.63
C VAL A 347 24.73 5.14 -30.45
N GLY A 348 24.44 5.59 -29.21
CA GLY A 348 25.02 5.03 -28.00
C GLY A 348 24.57 3.58 -27.70
N LYS A 349 23.35 3.19 -28.12
CA LYS A 349 22.85 1.82 -27.94
C LYS A 349 23.48 0.86 -28.95
N GLU A 350 23.65 1.28 -30.20
CA GLU A 350 24.33 0.47 -31.22
C GLU A 350 25.83 0.28 -30.90
N MET A 351 26.48 1.27 -30.28
CA MET A 351 27.86 1.14 -29.77
C MET A 351 27.98 0.08 -28.67
N VAL A 352 27.06 0.06 -27.71
CA VAL A 352 27.04 -0.90 -26.61
C VAL A 352 26.79 -2.31 -27.14
N GLU A 353 25.99 -2.45 -28.21
CA GLU A 353 25.73 -3.75 -28.85
C GLU A 353 26.96 -4.30 -29.60
N LEU A 354 27.75 -3.42 -30.24
CA LEU A 354 29.02 -3.76 -30.88
C LEU A 354 30.10 -4.17 -29.85
N GLU A 355 30.20 -3.47 -28.71
CA GLU A 355 31.08 -3.86 -27.59
C GLU A 355 30.68 -5.20 -26.97
N LYS A 356 29.36 -5.47 -26.88
CA LYS A 356 28.86 -6.75 -26.33
C LYS A 356 29.20 -7.92 -27.24
N LYS A 357 29.08 -7.76 -28.57
CA LYS A 357 29.46 -8.80 -29.54
C LYS A 357 30.98 -9.03 -29.60
N PHE A 358 31.81 -7.99 -29.46
CA PHE A 358 33.27 -8.17 -29.38
C PHE A 358 33.69 -8.91 -28.09
N ASN A 359 33.04 -8.61 -26.96
CA ASN A 359 33.27 -9.33 -25.71
C ASN A 359 32.82 -10.80 -25.75
N GLU A 360 31.82 -11.13 -26.56
CA GLU A 360 31.45 -12.53 -26.83
C GLU A 360 32.52 -13.28 -27.65
N VAL A 361 33.20 -12.59 -28.58
CA VAL A 361 34.33 -13.16 -29.34
C VAL A 361 35.54 -13.42 -28.43
N ASN A 362 35.87 -12.49 -27.52
CA ASN A 362 36.93 -12.69 -26.54
C ASN A 362 36.63 -13.85 -25.57
N LYS A 363 35.39 -13.98 -25.11
CA LYS A 363 35.00 -15.14 -24.26
C LYS A 363 35.11 -16.48 -24.99
N LYS A 364 34.81 -16.52 -26.29
CA LYS A 364 35.01 -17.74 -27.11
C LYS A 364 36.49 -18.05 -27.35
N LYS A 365 37.37 -17.04 -27.42
CA LYS A 365 38.83 -17.21 -27.49
C LYS A 365 39.39 -17.83 -26.22
N ASP A 366 38.95 -17.37 -25.04
CA ASP A 366 39.41 -17.92 -23.77
C ASP A 366 38.99 -19.39 -23.59
N ILE A 367 37.80 -19.74 -24.10
CA ILE A 367 37.34 -21.13 -24.15
C ILE A 367 38.23 -21.97 -25.09
N PHE A 368 38.63 -21.42 -26.26
CA PHE A 368 39.51 -22.09 -27.22
C PHE A 368 40.97 -22.25 -26.73
N GLU A 369 41.53 -21.26 -26.03
CA GLU A 369 42.87 -21.36 -25.41
C GLU A 369 42.91 -22.37 -24.24
N VAL A 370 41.81 -22.51 -23.50
CA VAL A 370 41.67 -23.52 -22.44
C VAL A 370 41.58 -24.93 -23.02
N GLU A 371 40.92 -25.12 -24.16
CA GLU A 371 40.89 -26.40 -24.88
C GLU A 371 42.25 -26.75 -25.55
N LEU A 372 42.98 -25.77 -26.07
CA LEU A 372 44.35 -25.96 -26.58
C LEU A 372 45.35 -26.31 -25.47
N LYS A 373 45.22 -25.74 -24.27
CA LYS A 373 46.01 -26.12 -23.09
C LYS A 373 45.69 -27.53 -22.59
N LYS A 374 44.43 -27.99 -22.71
CA LYS A 374 44.06 -29.39 -22.44
C LYS A 374 44.67 -30.36 -23.46
N LEU A 375 44.75 -30.00 -24.74
CA LEU A 375 45.44 -30.79 -25.77
C LEU A 375 46.97 -30.83 -25.60
N ALA A 376 47.60 -29.75 -25.14
CA ALA A 376 49.04 -29.72 -24.83
C ALA A 376 49.41 -30.57 -23.60
N SER A 377 48.49 -30.74 -22.64
CA SER A 377 48.71 -31.62 -21.48
C SER A 377 48.71 -33.12 -21.83
N PHE A 378 48.22 -33.51 -23.01
CA PHE A 378 48.31 -34.87 -23.54
C PHE A 378 49.63 -35.19 -24.26
N PHE A 379 50.55 -34.21 -24.41
CA PHE A 379 51.90 -34.41 -24.96
C PHE A 379 53.02 -34.26 -23.91
N LYS A 380 52.69 -34.28 -22.61
CA LYS A 380 53.64 -34.53 -21.52
C LYS A 380 53.33 -35.86 -20.81
N ARG A 381 53.55 -36.95 -21.53
CA ARG A 381 54.26 -38.11 -21.02
C ARG A 381 54.99 -38.80 -22.16
#